data_AF-A0A3B0WLU7-F1
#
_entry.id   AF-A0A3B0WLU7-F1
#
_cell.length_a   1.000
_cell.length_b   1.000
_cell.length_c   1.000
_cell.angle_alpha   90.00
_cell.angle_beta   90.00
_cell.angle_gamma   90.00
#
_symmetry.space_group_name_H-M   'P 1'
#
loop_
_entity.id
_entity.type
_entity.pdbx_description
1 polymer ?
#
loop_
_entity_poly.entity_id
_entity_poly.type
_entity_poly.pdbx_seq_one_letter_code
_entity_poly.pdbx_strand_id
1 'polypeptide(L)'
;MRDLYKHYPVRFLVAALSAALAACSASNIKNENSVFYAVPVGSTLQLNQQLEIQGEQVAVYAQKGALKQYNEVDFYVPNCKFEIYTMNEQPRTVEQDIFEIIKVVDDIESSALQKNTKLAVLEGGVTLGILDRSSVFNYATLMYLKSEKQKDVYRMTCQHWEDIMDDRHLSIQQMRDAMGEIFTLEVKK
;
A
#
# COMPACT_ATOMS: atom_id res chain seq x y z
N MET A 1 21.78 -13.82 -70.30
CA MET A 1 20.99 -12.60 -70.01
C MET A 1 20.72 -12.58 -68.52
N ARG A 2 21.38 -11.66 -67.80
CA ARG A 2 21.11 -11.10 -66.46
C ARG A 2 20.63 -11.98 -65.30
N ASP A 3 21.51 -12.02 -64.29
CA ASP A 3 21.28 -12.19 -62.86
C ASP A 3 19.98 -11.59 -62.34
N LEU A 4 19.35 -12.26 -61.37
CA LEU A 4 18.53 -11.62 -60.32
C LEU A 4 18.16 -12.63 -59.21
N TYR A 5 19.16 -13.32 -58.64
CA TYR A 5 19.00 -13.88 -57.29
C TYR A 5 19.10 -12.72 -56.30
N LYS A 6 17.94 -12.11 -56.00
CA LYS A 6 17.81 -10.99 -55.08
C LYS A 6 18.06 -11.54 -53.67
N HIS A 7 19.34 -11.55 -53.25
CA HIS A 7 19.75 -11.78 -51.88
C HIS A 7 19.17 -10.67 -50.99
N TYR A 8 17.90 -10.81 -50.61
CA TYR A 8 17.36 -10.10 -49.46
C TYR A 8 18.17 -10.59 -48.25
N PRO A 9 18.95 -9.72 -47.63
CA PRO A 9 19.94 -10.14 -46.66
C PRO A 9 19.21 -10.63 -45.41
N VAL A 10 19.32 -11.93 -45.12
CA VAL A 10 18.95 -12.53 -43.81
C VAL A 10 19.49 -11.69 -42.65
N ARG A 11 20.62 -11.01 -42.87
CA ARG A 11 21.24 -10.04 -41.94
C ARG A 11 20.34 -8.85 -41.58
N PHE A 12 19.48 -8.36 -42.48
CA PHE A 12 18.55 -7.26 -42.16
C PHE A 12 17.33 -7.75 -41.37
N LEU A 13 16.87 -8.97 -41.61
CA LEU A 13 15.80 -9.59 -40.82
C LEU A 13 16.26 -9.87 -39.38
N VAL A 14 17.50 -10.33 -39.21
CA VAL A 14 18.11 -10.53 -37.88
C VAL A 14 18.33 -9.20 -37.17
N ALA A 15 18.82 -8.16 -37.86
CA ALA A 15 19.03 -6.84 -37.26
C ALA A 15 17.71 -6.18 -36.82
N ALA A 16 16.63 -6.32 -37.60
CA ALA A 16 15.31 -5.82 -37.24
C ALA A 16 14.71 -6.56 -36.04
N LEU A 17 14.95 -7.87 -35.91
CA LEU A 17 14.50 -8.67 -34.77
C LEU A 17 15.26 -8.29 -33.49
N SER A 18 16.58 -8.08 -33.56
CA SER A 18 17.38 -7.63 -32.42
C SER A 18 16.95 -6.26 -31.89
N ALA A 19 16.53 -5.35 -32.77
CA ALA A 19 16.04 -4.03 -32.38
C ALA A 19 14.68 -4.08 -31.68
N ALA A 20 13.83 -5.06 -32.01
CA ALA A 20 12.52 -5.23 -31.38
C ALA A 20 12.61 -5.73 -29.93
N LEU A 21 13.65 -6.51 -29.57
CA LEU A 21 13.84 -6.98 -28.19
C LEU A 21 14.38 -5.90 -27.23
N ALA A 22 14.97 -4.81 -27.73
CA ALA A 22 15.48 -3.72 -26.90
C ALA A 22 14.37 -2.73 -26.44
N ALA A 23 13.14 -2.85 -26.96
CA ALA A 23 12.03 -1.95 -26.63
C ALA A 23 11.32 -2.29 -25.31
N CYS A 24 11.75 -3.32 -24.57
CA CYS A 24 11.34 -3.54 -23.19
C CYS A 24 12.08 -2.58 -22.25
N SER A 25 11.98 -1.27 -22.48
CA SER A 25 12.37 -0.30 -21.47
C SER A 25 11.33 -0.34 -20.36
N ALA A 26 11.75 -0.78 -19.17
CA ALA A 26 10.97 -0.68 -17.94
C ALA A 26 10.38 0.73 -17.86
N SER A 27 9.05 0.82 -17.90
CA SER A 27 8.33 2.07 -17.70
C SER A 27 8.64 2.55 -16.28
N ASN A 28 9.66 3.37 -16.15
CA ASN A 28 9.99 4.04 -14.91
C ASN A 28 8.88 5.07 -14.71
N ILE A 29 7.82 4.69 -13.99
CA ILE A 29 6.78 5.62 -13.56
C ILE A 29 7.46 6.56 -12.57
N LYS A 30 7.78 7.77 -13.03
CA LYS A 30 8.48 8.79 -12.22
C LYS A 30 7.53 9.73 -11.49
N ASN A 31 6.24 9.62 -11.73
CA ASN A 31 5.24 10.51 -11.15
C ASN A 31 4.71 9.93 -9.84
N GLU A 32 5.13 10.50 -8.71
CA GLU A 32 4.66 10.15 -7.35
C GLU A 32 3.13 10.24 -7.19
N ASN A 33 2.46 11.06 -8.01
CA ASN A 33 1.00 11.19 -7.97
C ASN A 33 0.29 10.07 -8.74
N SER A 34 1.03 9.15 -9.37
CA SER A 34 0.45 7.96 -9.98
C SER A 34 0.10 6.95 -8.89
N VAL A 35 -1.07 6.32 -9.00
CA VAL A 35 -1.44 5.16 -8.17
C VAL A 35 -0.52 3.95 -8.37
N PHE A 36 0.25 3.94 -9.46
CA PHE A 36 1.24 2.90 -9.76
C PHE A 36 2.65 3.24 -9.24
N TYR A 37 2.82 4.40 -8.60
CA TYR A 37 4.09 4.79 -7.98
C TYR A 37 4.13 4.25 -6.56
N ALA A 38 4.91 3.20 -6.35
CA ALA A 38 5.14 2.63 -5.03
C ALA A 38 6.12 3.48 -4.21
N VAL A 39 5.88 3.57 -2.89
CA VAL A 39 6.83 4.16 -1.96
C VAL A 39 8.12 3.31 -1.95
N PRO A 40 9.29 3.87 -2.28
CA PRO A 40 10.54 3.09 -2.32
C PRO A 40 11.08 2.83 -0.91
N VAL A 41 11.66 1.64 -0.70
CA VAL A 41 12.41 1.31 0.52
C VAL A 41 13.58 2.27 0.71
N GLY A 42 13.79 2.71 1.95
CA GLY A 42 14.73 3.76 2.34
C GLY A 42 14.14 5.17 2.26
N SER A 43 12.86 5.32 1.93
CA SER A 43 12.07 6.52 2.23
C SER A 43 11.91 6.69 3.74
N THR A 44 11.50 7.87 4.19
CA THR A 44 11.33 8.16 5.62
C THR A 44 9.91 8.64 5.91
N LEU A 45 9.41 8.24 7.07
CA LEU A 45 8.19 8.77 7.66
C LEU A 45 8.57 9.54 8.92
N GLN A 46 8.28 10.83 8.97
CA GLN A 46 8.50 11.65 10.15
C GLN A 46 7.19 11.86 10.89
N LEU A 47 7.20 11.66 12.20
CA LEU A 47 6.12 12.08 13.10
C LEU A 47 6.44 13.47 13.63
N ASN A 48 5.62 14.46 13.27
CA ASN A 48 5.90 15.89 13.54
C ASN A 48 5.43 16.36 14.91
N GLN A 49 4.61 15.56 15.60
CA GLN A 49 4.09 15.87 16.93
C GLN A 49 4.04 14.62 17.80
N GLN A 50 4.05 14.78 19.13
CA GLN A 50 3.78 13.64 20.00
C GLN A 50 2.36 13.12 19.73
N LEU A 51 2.16 11.81 19.76
CA LEU A 51 0.84 11.19 19.66
C LEU A 51 0.61 10.22 20.81
N GLU A 52 -0.65 10.05 21.20
CA GLU A 52 -1.07 9.12 22.24
C GLU A 52 -1.87 7.97 21.62
N ILE A 53 -1.45 6.74 21.89
CA ILE A 53 -2.19 5.52 21.58
C ILE A 53 -2.90 5.11 22.86
N GLN A 54 -4.23 5.01 22.80
CA GLN A 54 -5.03 4.74 23.99
C GLN A 54 -4.75 3.35 24.57
N GLY A 55 -5.13 3.18 25.83
CA GLY A 55 -5.13 1.87 26.47
C GLY A 55 -5.92 0.84 25.67
N GLU A 56 -5.46 -0.41 25.71
CA GLU A 56 -6.04 -1.56 25.01
C GLU A 56 -6.04 -1.43 23.47
N GLN A 57 -5.25 -0.49 22.94
CA GLN A 57 -5.07 -0.27 21.52
C GLN A 57 -3.61 -0.37 21.10
N VAL A 58 -3.41 -0.62 19.82
CA VAL A 58 -2.10 -0.76 19.17
C VAL A 58 -1.92 0.17 17.99
N ALA A 59 -2.88 1.07 17.76
CA ALA A 59 -2.86 1.94 16.61
C ALA A 59 -3.71 3.20 16.79
N VAL A 60 -3.34 4.23 16.04
CA VAL A 60 -4.17 5.41 15.76
C VAL A 60 -4.25 5.62 14.26
N TYR A 61 -5.30 6.29 13.81
CA TYR A 61 -5.54 6.54 12.40
C TYR A 61 -5.40 8.03 12.10
N ALA A 62 -4.73 8.38 11.00
CA ALA A 62 -4.77 9.70 10.42
C ALA A 62 -5.72 9.70 9.23
N GLN A 63 -6.67 10.64 9.20
CA GLN A 63 -7.59 10.84 8.09
C GLN A 63 -7.92 12.32 7.98
N LYS A 64 -7.76 12.88 6.77
CA LYS A 64 -7.98 14.31 6.48
C LYS A 64 -7.19 15.22 7.45
N GLY A 65 -5.98 14.81 7.83
CA GLY A 65 -5.09 15.54 8.73
C GLY A 65 -5.49 15.55 10.20
N ALA A 66 -6.42 14.69 10.63
CA ALA A 66 -6.80 14.53 12.03
C ALA A 66 -6.53 13.10 12.53
N LEU A 67 -6.15 12.98 13.80
CA LEU A 67 -6.07 11.68 14.49
C LEU A 67 -7.47 11.18 14.85
N LYS A 68 -7.68 9.88 14.69
CA LYS A 68 -8.93 9.17 14.91
C LYS A 68 -8.69 7.81 15.53
N GLN A 69 -9.67 7.36 16.29
CA GLN A 69 -9.79 5.99 16.75
C GLN A 69 -10.54 5.12 15.72
N TYR A 70 -10.40 3.80 15.83
CA TYR A 70 -10.95 2.84 14.86
C TYR A 70 -12.42 3.10 14.51
N ASN A 71 -13.26 3.40 15.51
CA ASN A 71 -14.69 3.64 15.36
C ASN A 71 -15.05 5.01 14.76
N GLU A 72 -14.09 5.92 14.63
CA GLU A 72 -14.28 7.27 14.09
C GLU A 72 -13.81 7.40 12.64
N VAL A 73 -13.15 6.36 12.12
CA VAL A 73 -12.61 6.30 10.77
C VAL A 73 -13.71 5.92 9.79
N ASP A 74 -13.86 6.74 8.75
CA ASP A 74 -14.60 6.33 7.56
C ASP A 74 -13.66 5.52 6.65
N PHE A 75 -13.81 4.20 6.61
CA PHE A 75 -12.89 3.34 5.86
C PHE A 75 -13.00 3.49 4.33
N TYR A 76 -14.09 4.06 3.82
CA TYR A 76 -14.29 4.30 2.38
C TYR A 76 -13.53 5.52 1.87
N VAL A 77 -12.87 6.28 2.75
CA VAL A 77 -12.00 7.39 2.35
C VAL A 77 -10.56 7.15 2.80
N PRO A 78 -9.56 7.73 2.11
CA PRO A 78 -8.15 7.53 2.42
C PRO A 78 -7.84 7.74 3.90
N ASN A 79 -7.23 6.74 4.52
CA ASN A 79 -6.77 6.79 5.90
C ASN A 79 -5.40 6.11 6.03
N CYS A 80 -4.62 6.52 7.03
CA CYS A 80 -3.32 5.96 7.32
C CYS A 80 -3.26 5.53 8.79
N LYS A 81 -3.13 4.22 9.03
CA LYS A 81 -3.06 3.61 10.36
C LYS A 81 -1.60 3.52 10.81
N PHE A 82 -1.28 4.20 11.90
CA PHE A 82 0.04 4.13 12.55
C PHE A 82 0.00 3.12 13.69
N GLU A 83 0.88 2.11 13.64
CA GLU A 83 0.80 0.90 14.46
C GLU A 83 2.06 0.68 15.29
N ILE A 84 1.86 0.17 16.51
CA ILE A 84 2.90 -0.32 17.42
C ILE A 84 2.72 -1.82 17.67
N TYR A 85 3.77 -2.51 18.12
CA TYR A 85 3.74 -3.97 18.32
C TYR A 85 2.95 -4.39 19.55
N THR A 86 3.22 -3.75 20.68
CA THR A 86 2.70 -4.20 21.97
C THR A 86 1.35 -3.56 22.27
N MET A 87 0.52 -4.23 23.06
CA MET A 87 -0.73 -3.69 23.63
C MET A 87 -0.53 -3.49 25.14
N ASN A 88 -1.08 -2.42 25.71
CA ASN A 88 -0.99 -2.10 27.13
C ASN A 88 -2.33 -1.54 27.61
N GLU A 89 -2.71 -1.78 28.86
CA GLU A 89 -3.91 -1.21 29.48
C GLU A 89 -3.81 0.32 29.62
N GLN A 90 -2.61 0.86 29.81
CA GLN A 90 -2.38 2.29 29.93
C GLN A 90 -2.11 2.95 28.56
N PRO A 91 -2.56 4.20 28.35
CA PRO A 91 -2.17 4.98 27.19
C PRO A 91 -0.66 5.11 27.06
N ARG A 92 -0.17 5.18 25.82
CA ARG A 92 1.25 5.32 25.51
C ARG A 92 1.48 6.47 24.56
N THR A 93 2.47 7.27 24.91
CA THR A 93 2.95 8.36 24.06
C THR A 93 4.05 7.85 23.14
N VAL A 94 3.91 8.16 21.85
CA VAL A 94 4.97 8.04 20.86
C VAL A 94 5.48 9.45 20.60
N GLU A 95 6.77 9.65 20.84
CA GLU A 95 7.42 10.96 20.69
C GLU A 95 7.67 11.29 19.22
N GLN A 96 8.01 12.55 18.93
CA GLN A 96 8.45 12.95 17.58
C GLN A 96 9.70 12.18 17.18
N ASP A 97 9.69 11.59 15.98
CA ASP A 97 10.83 10.85 15.46
C ASP A 97 10.77 10.68 13.94
N ILE A 98 11.87 10.18 13.36
CA ILE A 98 11.98 9.81 11.96
C ILE A 98 12.15 8.30 11.87
N PHE A 99 11.27 7.67 11.11
CA PHE A 99 11.25 6.23 10.88
C PHE A 99 11.74 5.92 9.47
N GLU A 100 12.71 5.02 9.35
CA GLU A 100 13.12 4.47 8.06
C GLU A 100 12.07 3.46 7.58
N ILE A 101 11.63 3.57 6.32
CA ILE A 101 10.75 2.59 5.68
C ILE A 101 11.64 1.46 5.13
N ILE A 102 11.64 0.34 5.84
CA ILE A 102 12.52 -0.80 5.55
C ILE A 102 11.88 -1.86 4.64
N LYS A 103 10.55 -1.84 4.50
CA LYS A 103 9.79 -2.75 3.63
C LYS A 103 8.46 -2.11 3.24
N VAL A 104 8.04 -2.31 2.00
CA VAL A 104 6.73 -1.89 1.48
C VAL A 104 6.02 -3.09 0.86
N VAL A 105 4.73 -3.26 1.15
CA VAL A 105 3.88 -4.33 0.61
C VAL A 105 2.53 -3.73 0.23
N ASP A 106 2.09 -3.98 -0.99
CA ASP A 106 0.70 -3.73 -1.39
C ASP A 106 -0.13 -4.98 -1.09
N ASP A 107 -1.26 -4.78 -0.43
CA ASP A 107 -2.15 -5.84 0.05
C ASP A 107 -3.60 -5.53 -0.30
N ILE A 108 -4.37 -6.60 -0.58
CA ILE A 108 -5.79 -6.52 -0.91
C ILE A 108 -6.50 -7.58 -0.07
N GLU A 109 -7.20 -7.13 0.98
CA GLU A 109 -7.98 -8.00 1.86
C GLU A 109 -9.48 -7.78 1.63
N SER A 110 -10.30 -8.84 1.68
CA SER A 110 -11.76 -8.68 1.62
C SER A 110 -12.27 -7.99 2.89
N SER A 111 -13.04 -6.91 2.76
CA SER A 111 -13.51 -6.12 3.91
C SER A 111 -14.53 -6.87 4.78
N ALA A 112 -15.16 -7.94 4.28
CA ALA A 112 -16.10 -8.76 5.05
C ALA A 112 -15.46 -9.95 5.78
N LEU A 113 -14.24 -10.35 5.41
CA LEU A 113 -13.58 -11.48 6.06
C LEU A 113 -12.84 -11.02 7.33
N GLN A 114 -13.53 -11.05 8.46
CA GLN A 114 -12.81 -11.10 9.74
C GLN A 114 -12.05 -12.43 9.84
N LYS A 115 -10.75 -12.36 10.20
CA LYS A 115 -9.80 -13.49 10.30
C LYS A 115 -10.25 -14.69 11.14
N ASN A 116 -11.38 -14.62 11.84
CA ASN A 116 -11.82 -15.61 12.83
C ASN A 116 -13.06 -16.43 12.43
N THR A 117 -13.66 -16.23 11.24
CA THR A 117 -14.86 -16.97 10.84
C THR A 117 -14.51 -18.35 10.27
N LYS A 118 -14.34 -19.35 11.14
CA LYS A 118 -14.28 -20.76 10.74
C LYS A 118 -15.70 -21.24 10.38
N LEU A 119 -16.06 -21.18 9.10
CA LEU A 119 -17.32 -21.73 8.62
C LEU A 119 -17.20 -23.26 8.48
N ALA A 120 -17.98 -24.00 9.27
CA ALA A 120 -18.17 -25.43 9.05
C ALA A 120 -19.02 -25.64 7.79
N VAL A 121 -18.42 -26.22 6.75
CA VAL A 121 -19.09 -26.47 5.47
C VAL A 121 -20.01 -27.68 5.62
N LEU A 122 -21.31 -27.43 5.83
CA LEU A 122 -22.37 -28.39 5.51
C LEU A 122 -22.58 -28.38 3.98
N GLU A 123 -22.82 -29.53 3.36
CA GLU A 123 -22.92 -29.70 1.90
C GLU A 123 -23.93 -28.76 1.19
N GLY A 124 -24.85 -28.10 1.91
CA GLY A 124 -25.75 -27.04 1.38
C GLY A 124 -25.25 -25.60 1.55
N GLY A 125 -24.18 -25.37 2.32
CA GLY A 125 -23.63 -24.05 2.66
C GLY A 125 -22.75 -23.43 1.59
N VAL A 126 -22.24 -24.22 0.64
CA VAL A 126 -21.44 -23.72 -0.49
C VAL A 126 -22.28 -22.77 -1.37
N THR A 127 -23.57 -23.05 -1.55
CA THR A 127 -24.50 -22.18 -2.30
C THR A 127 -24.81 -20.86 -1.59
N LEU A 128 -24.79 -20.83 -0.25
CA LEU A 128 -25.00 -19.62 0.54
C LEU A 128 -23.73 -18.77 0.66
N GLY A 129 -22.55 -19.39 0.74
CA GLY A 129 -21.26 -18.68 0.80
C GLY A 129 -20.84 -18.00 -0.51
N ILE A 130 -21.37 -18.42 -1.67
CA ILE A 130 -21.10 -17.77 -2.97
C ILE A 130 -21.92 -16.47 -3.13
N LEU A 131 -23.03 -16.31 -2.40
CA LEU A 131 -23.89 -15.13 -2.48
C LEU A 131 -23.42 -13.98 -1.55
N ASP A 132 -22.57 -14.27 -0.58
CA ASP A 132 -22.00 -13.28 0.35
C ASP A 132 -20.63 -12.76 -0.12
N ARG A 133 -20.48 -12.56 -1.43
CA ARG A 133 -19.30 -11.86 -1.97
C ARG A 133 -19.42 -10.40 -1.57
N SER A 134 -18.75 -10.01 -0.49
CA SER A 134 -18.42 -8.61 -0.27
C SER A 134 -17.75 -8.08 -1.53
N SER A 135 -18.43 -7.16 -2.22
CA SER A 135 -17.83 -6.46 -3.36
C SER A 135 -16.81 -5.42 -2.89
N VAL A 136 -16.73 -5.16 -1.58
CA VAL A 136 -15.80 -4.22 -0.97
C VAL A 136 -14.53 -4.93 -0.51
N PHE A 137 -13.39 -4.37 -0.93
CA PHE A 137 -12.04 -4.80 -0.58
C PHE A 137 -11.28 -3.63 0.04
N ASN A 138 -10.33 -3.96 0.91
CA ASN A 138 -9.40 -3.03 1.50
C ASN A 138 -8.10 -3.04 0.69
N TYR A 139 -7.85 -1.96 -0.04
CA TYR A 139 -6.60 -1.75 -0.78
C TYR A 139 -5.63 -1.00 0.11
N ALA A 140 -4.55 -1.66 0.51
CA ALA A 140 -3.63 -1.15 1.51
C ALA A 140 -2.18 -1.17 1.04
N THR A 141 -1.43 -0.13 1.38
CA THR A 141 0.02 -0.07 1.26
C THR A 141 0.63 -0.07 2.65
N LEU A 142 1.34 -1.14 2.96
CA LEU A 142 1.94 -1.43 4.27
C LEU A 142 3.41 -1.02 4.24
N MET A 143 3.76 0.03 4.98
CA MET A 143 5.12 0.55 5.13
C MET A 143 5.67 0.18 6.51
N TYR A 144 6.60 -0.77 6.55
CA TYR A 144 7.23 -1.22 7.79
C TYR A 144 8.30 -0.23 8.22
N LEU A 145 8.23 0.17 9.49
CA LEU A 145 8.98 1.27 10.05
C LEU A 145 10.10 0.75 10.94
N LYS A 146 11.23 1.46 10.94
CA LYS A 146 12.33 1.23 11.87
C LYS A 146 12.76 2.55 12.51
N SER A 147 12.85 2.55 13.83
CA SER A 147 13.51 3.60 14.63
C SER A 147 14.40 2.98 15.70
N GLU A 148 15.56 3.59 15.94
CA GLU A 148 16.45 3.21 17.04
C GLU A 148 15.94 3.73 18.39
N LYS A 149 15.18 4.84 18.40
CA LYS A 149 14.62 5.45 19.63
C LYS A 149 13.28 4.83 20.01
N GLN A 150 12.47 4.44 19.02
CA GLN A 150 11.09 3.99 19.22
C GLN A 150 10.85 2.62 18.58
N LYS A 151 11.47 1.60 19.18
CA LYS A 151 11.49 0.22 18.66
C LYS A 151 10.14 -0.49 18.67
N ASP A 152 9.18 0.01 19.43
CA ASP A 152 7.81 -0.53 19.49
C ASP A 152 6.96 -0.06 18.30
N VAL A 153 7.37 1.00 17.59
CA VAL A 153 6.72 1.44 16.35
C VAL A 153 7.01 0.45 15.24
N TYR A 154 5.94 0.00 14.59
CA TYR A 154 5.98 -1.14 13.67
C TYR A 154 5.71 -0.73 12.23
N ARG A 155 4.62 -0.02 11.97
CA ARG A 155 4.08 0.08 10.61
C ARG A 155 3.18 1.29 10.42
N MET A 156 3.25 1.87 9.22
CA MET A 156 2.22 2.76 8.69
C MET A 156 1.48 2.03 7.58
N THR A 157 0.16 1.89 7.70
CA THR A 157 -0.69 1.25 6.69
C THR A 157 -1.66 2.28 6.12
N CYS A 158 -1.42 2.73 4.89
CA CYS A 158 -2.34 3.65 4.20
C CYS A 158 -3.28 2.86 3.30
N GLN A 159 -4.58 3.08 3.46
CA GLN A 159 -5.61 2.21 2.89
C GLN A 159 -6.94 2.93 2.64
N HIS A 160 -7.80 2.27 1.89
CA HIS A 160 -9.21 2.62 1.74
C HIS A 160 -10.02 1.39 1.30
N TRP A 161 -11.30 1.39 1.64
CA TRP A 161 -12.27 0.39 1.21
C TRP A 161 -12.91 0.84 -0.09
N GLU A 162 -12.87 -0.03 -1.09
CA GLU A 162 -13.40 0.27 -2.41
C GLU A 162 -14.02 -0.98 -3.04
N ASP A 163 -14.94 -0.77 -3.99
CA ASP A 163 -15.53 -1.85 -4.76
C ASP A 163 -14.49 -2.56 -5.65
N ILE A 164 -14.69 -3.86 -5.89
CA ILE A 164 -13.82 -4.70 -6.74
C ILE A 164 -13.61 -4.13 -8.16
N MET A 165 -14.52 -3.31 -8.65
CA MET A 165 -14.41 -2.67 -9.96
C MET A 165 -13.42 -1.50 -10.00
N ASP A 166 -13.04 -0.95 -8.84
CA ASP A 166 -12.03 0.10 -8.70
C ASP A 166 -10.86 -0.42 -7.84
N ASP A 167 -9.85 -0.96 -8.53
CA ASP A 167 -8.77 -1.79 -7.98
C ASP A 167 -7.53 -1.01 -7.53
N ARG A 168 -7.71 0.26 -7.14
CA ARG A 168 -6.59 1.19 -6.99
C ARG A 168 -6.11 1.31 -5.56
N HIS A 169 -4.81 1.17 -5.37
CA HIS A 169 -4.13 1.64 -4.17
C HIS A 169 -4.10 3.18 -4.13
N LEU A 170 -3.90 3.73 -2.93
CA LEU A 170 -3.74 5.17 -2.76
C LEU A 170 -2.46 5.65 -3.46
N SER A 171 -2.54 6.79 -4.14
CA SER A 171 -1.36 7.54 -4.56
C SER A 171 -0.64 8.16 -3.36
N ILE A 172 0.64 8.50 -3.51
CA ILE A 172 1.42 9.16 -2.44
C ILE A 172 0.76 10.48 -2.01
N GLN A 173 0.16 11.23 -2.94
CA GLN A 173 -0.54 12.46 -2.59
C GLN A 173 -1.75 12.19 -1.68
N GLN A 174 -2.56 11.17 -1.99
CA GLN A 174 -3.70 10.80 -1.13
C GLN A 174 -3.24 10.33 0.25
N MET A 175 -2.11 9.63 0.34
CA MET A 175 -1.52 9.27 1.63
C MET A 175 -1.12 10.53 2.42
N ARG A 176 -0.42 11.48 1.77
CA ARG A 176 -0.01 12.76 2.38
C ARG A 176 -1.23 13.57 2.85
N ASP A 177 -2.29 13.64 2.05
CA ASP A 177 -3.53 14.34 2.41
C ASP A 177 -4.24 13.69 3.61
N ALA A 178 -4.23 12.36 3.69
CA ALA A 178 -4.78 11.63 4.83
C ALA A 178 -3.99 11.91 6.12
N MET A 179 -2.66 11.90 6.03
CA MET A 179 -1.75 12.17 7.15
C MET A 179 -1.79 13.64 7.61
N GLY A 180 -1.97 14.57 6.69
CA GLY A 180 -1.88 16.01 6.95
C GLY A 180 -0.54 16.41 7.57
N GLU A 181 -0.55 17.39 8.46
CA GLU A 181 0.69 17.89 9.10
C GLU A 181 1.20 16.98 10.23
N ILE A 182 0.44 15.95 10.62
CA ILE A 182 0.83 15.02 11.70
C ILE A 182 2.06 14.21 11.29
N PHE A 183 2.12 13.78 10.04
CA PHE A 183 3.23 13.01 9.50
C PHE A 183 3.74 13.59 8.19
N THR A 184 5.05 13.50 7.96
CA THR A 184 5.67 13.83 6.68
C THR A 184 6.23 12.57 6.05
N LEU A 185 5.81 12.26 4.81
CA LEU A 185 6.37 11.16 4.01
C LEU A 185 7.35 11.72 2.96
N GLU A 186 8.63 11.48 3.19
CA GLU A 186 9.71 11.84 2.27
C GLU A 186 10.09 10.63 1.41
N VAL A 187 9.90 10.77 0.11
CA VAL A 187 10.17 9.72 -0.88
C VAL A 187 11.65 9.77 -1.26
N LYS A 188 12.31 8.63 -1.15
CA LYS A 188 13.69 8.48 -1.62
C LYS A 188 13.74 8.65 -3.15
N LYS A 189 14.64 9.52 -3.61
CA LYS A 189 14.88 9.80 -5.03
C LYS A 189 15.87 8.84 -5.68
#